data_AF-A0A556THJ7-F1
#
_entry.id   AF-A0A556THJ7-F1
#
_cell.length_a   1.000
_cell.length_b   1.000
_cell.length_c   1.000
_cell.angle_alpha   90.00
_cell.angle_beta   90.00
_cell.angle_gamma   90.00
#
_symmetry.space_group_name_H-M   'P 1'
#
loop_
_entity.id
_entity.type
_entity.pdbx_description
1 polymer ?
#
loop_
_entity_poly.entity_id
_entity_poly.type
_entity_poly.pdbx_seq_one_letter_code
_entity_poly.pdbx_strand_id
1 'polypeptide(L)'
;MSSYSRVIHHATSILCSHKGSMELSQLYRKVYQRFDISDEVFWFILKKCSRFALVRNRSSAETGEVGYMVVAKTSLRLCKSYAKLECFGCQDLHLCKYFVYGNCRYGKGRKECKFSHNIQSEHNFPLLRECTLHELHEEDLFLLLLQNDPALLPEVCSHYNKGSGQFGSCTFKENCTKVHMCQHFVQDNCIFGTKCKRLHCVDQYGCRMLEERGLSSDIIQELSFLYQNVHRLNNSAADADQCKLVHFNLPYKWEVDEGNGWRDLQGMEEIERAFSDPRNAHGPGSMPVDFQTMTRSGHPVRRLSTVSSITKPSHYVLTTNWLWYYKGDHNNWIEYGRPRNSHPVYPNGTTVSSRRTQAYNKLHYSYRNTQKTRDTKLIHHQMPSIHSKQASPQQMTAPSG
;
A
#
# COMPACT_ATOMS: atom_id res chain seq x y z
N MET A 1 -6.49 12.15 -9.93
CA MET A 1 -5.95 12.62 -8.62
C MET A 1 -5.04 13.83 -8.76
N SER A 2 -4.19 13.95 -9.79
CA SER A 2 -3.29 15.12 -9.95
C SER A 2 -3.99 16.49 -9.91
N SER A 3 -5.20 16.60 -10.48
CA SER A 3 -6.04 17.81 -10.41
C SER A 3 -6.44 18.22 -8.98
N TYR A 4 -6.39 17.29 -8.02
CA TYR A 4 -6.76 17.51 -6.62
C TYR A 4 -5.55 17.46 -5.69
N SER A 5 -4.33 17.51 -6.22
CA SER A 5 -3.08 17.41 -5.46
C SER A 5 -3.01 18.37 -4.28
N ARG A 6 -3.39 19.65 -4.48
CA ARG A 6 -3.40 20.68 -3.43
C ARG A 6 -4.38 20.36 -2.30
N VAL A 7 -5.57 19.87 -2.65
CA VAL A 7 -6.61 19.47 -1.67
C VAL A 7 -6.15 18.24 -0.90
N ILE A 8 -5.60 17.24 -1.60
CA ILE A 8 -5.04 16.02 -0.99
C ILE A 8 -3.89 16.36 -0.05
N HIS A 9 -2.97 17.23 -0.47
CA HIS A 9 -1.86 17.69 0.35
C HIS A 9 -2.37 18.37 1.62
N HIS A 10 -3.28 19.34 1.47
CA HIS A 10 -3.83 20.07 2.60
C HIS A 10 -4.60 19.17 3.57
N ALA A 11 -5.46 18.29 3.07
CA ALA A 11 -6.22 17.36 3.89
C ALA A 11 -5.29 16.42 4.68
N THR A 12 -4.21 15.91 4.07
CA THR A 12 -3.26 15.08 4.82
C THR A 12 -2.45 15.89 5.83
N SER A 13 -2.03 17.12 5.51
CA SER A 13 -1.36 17.99 6.48
C SER A 13 -2.27 18.29 7.68
N ILE A 14 -3.57 18.52 7.46
CA ILE A 14 -4.55 18.65 8.55
C ILE A 14 -4.59 17.37 9.39
N LEU A 15 -4.68 16.18 8.77
CA LEU A 15 -4.73 14.94 9.53
C LEU A 15 -3.45 14.71 10.34
N CYS A 16 -2.27 14.84 9.72
CA CYS A 16 -0.99 14.61 10.39
C CYS A 16 -0.77 15.57 11.57
N SER A 17 -1.06 16.86 11.38
CA SER A 17 -1.00 17.86 12.46
C SER A 17 -2.04 17.64 13.56
N HIS A 18 -3.04 16.78 13.35
CA HIS A 18 -4.06 16.41 14.32
C HIS A 18 -3.98 14.91 14.63
N LYS A 19 -2.77 14.43 14.97
CA LYS A 19 -2.52 13.07 15.47
C LYS A 19 -2.89 11.98 14.47
N GLY A 20 -2.86 12.29 13.18
CA GLY A 20 -3.03 11.37 12.06
C GLY A 20 -4.46 10.88 11.76
N SER A 21 -5.48 11.36 12.47
CA SER A 21 -6.88 11.02 12.19
C SER A 21 -7.86 12.11 12.65
N MET A 22 -9.04 12.18 12.03
CA MET A 22 -10.06 13.16 12.38
C MET A 22 -11.45 12.67 11.96
N GLU A 23 -12.50 13.15 12.62
CA GLU A 23 -13.86 12.97 12.13
C GLU A 23 -14.05 13.58 10.75
N LEU A 24 -14.84 12.90 9.92
CA LEU A 24 -15.08 13.30 8.53
C LEU A 24 -15.64 14.73 8.42
N SER A 25 -16.64 15.07 9.24
CA SER A 25 -17.27 16.40 9.26
C SER A 25 -16.28 17.50 9.61
N GLN A 26 -15.38 17.24 10.56
CA GLN A 26 -14.34 18.18 10.97
C GLN A 26 -13.29 18.37 9.87
N LEU A 27 -12.86 17.29 9.21
CA LEU A 27 -11.92 17.36 8.09
C LEU A 27 -12.54 18.13 6.92
N TYR A 28 -13.79 17.82 6.57
CA TYR A 28 -14.53 18.51 5.52
C TYR A 28 -14.57 20.02 5.77
N ARG A 29 -14.98 20.44 6.98
CA ARG A 29 -15.02 21.86 7.36
C ARG A 29 -13.66 22.55 7.22
N LYS A 30 -12.57 21.91 7.66
CA LYS A 30 -11.22 22.48 7.57
C LYS A 30 -10.71 22.57 6.13
N VAL A 31 -11.05 21.61 5.27
CA VAL A 31 -10.69 21.64 3.85
C VAL A 31 -11.48 22.74 3.13
N TYR A 32 -12.79 22.85 3.41
CA TYR A 32 -13.67 23.83 2.78
C TYR A 32 -13.28 25.28 3.11
N GLN A 33 -12.71 25.52 4.29
CA GLN A 33 -12.17 26.84 4.66
C GLN A 33 -11.08 27.35 3.71
N ARG A 34 -10.40 26.45 2.99
CA ARG A 34 -9.29 26.80 2.08
C ARG A 34 -9.58 26.51 0.62
N PHE A 35 -10.45 25.55 0.34
CA PHE A 35 -10.77 25.11 -1.01
C PHE A 35 -12.28 25.01 -1.18
N ASP A 36 -12.80 25.70 -2.19
CA ASP A 36 -14.18 25.54 -2.62
C ASP A 36 -14.29 24.24 -3.43
N ILE A 37 -14.76 23.17 -2.78
CA ILE A 37 -14.92 21.83 -3.38
C ILE A 37 -16.31 21.29 -3.07
N SER A 38 -16.90 20.59 -4.02
CA SER A 38 -18.18 19.90 -3.80
C SER A 38 -18.01 18.65 -2.94
N ASP A 39 -19.10 18.25 -2.28
CA ASP A 39 -19.17 17.04 -1.47
C ASP A 39 -18.76 15.80 -2.28
N GLU A 40 -19.25 15.70 -3.51
CA GLU A 40 -18.94 14.58 -4.41
C GLU A 40 -17.43 14.45 -4.68
N VAL A 41 -16.75 15.58 -4.91
CA VAL A 41 -15.31 15.61 -5.15
C VAL A 41 -14.55 15.27 -3.88
N PHE A 42 -14.95 15.80 -2.73
CA PHE A 42 -14.33 15.48 -1.44
C PHE A 42 -14.44 13.98 -1.12
N TRP A 43 -15.64 13.42 -1.26
CA TRP A 43 -15.87 11.99 -1.10
C TRP A 43 -15.07 11.13 -2.08
N PHE A 44 -14.98 11.56 -3.34
CA PHE A 44 -14.16 10.90 -4.35
C PHE A 44 -12.68 10.89 -3.96
N ILE A 45 -12.15 12.02 -3.47
CA ILE A 45 -10.77 12.12 -2.98
C ILE A 45 -10.54 11.14 -1.83
N LEU A 46 -11.39 11.15 -0.80
CA LEU A 46 -11.22 10.28 0.36
C LEU A 46 -11.31 8.77 0.02
N LYS A 47 -12.21 8.40 -0.90
CA LYS A 47 -12.40 7.00 -1.30
C LYS A 47 -11.32 6.49 -2.25
N LYS A 48 -10.72 7.35 -3.08
CA LYS A 48 -9.80 6.94 -4.15
C LYS A 48 -8.34 7.25 -3.88
N CYS A 49 -8.04 8.20 -2.99
CA CYS A 49 -6.67 8.52 -2.63
C CYS A 49 -6.10 7.45 -1.69
N SER A 50 -4.94 6.91 -2.02
CA SER A 50 -4.22 5.95 -1.19
C SER A 50 -3.69 6.54 0.12
N ARG A 51 -3.88 7.84 0.39
CA ARG A 51 -3.48 8.50 1.63
C ARG A 51 -4.56 8.54 2.71
N PHE A 52 -5.79 8.12 2.41
CA PHE A 52 -6.90 8.17 3.36
C PHE A 52 -7.52 6.79 3.55
N ALA A 53 -7.81 6.43 4.78
CA ALA A 53 -8.71 5.35 5.14
C ALA A 53 -9.95 5.93 5.78
N LEU A 54 -11.12 5.50 5.31
CA LEU A 54 -12.39 5.86 5.90
C LEU A 54 -12.85 4.71 6.80
N VAL A 55 -13.06 4.98 8.09
CA VAL A 55 -13.39 3.98 9.10
C VAL A 55 -14.70 4.37 9.76
N ARG A 56 -15.64 3.42 9.88
CA ARG A 56 -16.91 3.67 10.55
C ARG A 56 -16.70 3.90 12.05
N ASN A 57 -17.26 4.99 12.57
CA ASN A 57 -17.23 5.28 14.00
C ASN A 57 -18.35 4.51 14.70
N ARG A 58 -17.99 3.55 15.56
CA ARG A 58 -18.94 2.71 16.32
C ARG A 58 -19.62 3.47 17.47
N SER A 59 -19.13 4.65 17.84
CA SER A 59 -19.65 5.47 18.93
C SER A 59 -20.98 6.17 18.62
N SER A 60 -21.45 6.11 17.36
CA SER A 60 -22.59 6.89 16.85
C SER A 60 -23.94 6.16 16.94
N ALA A 61 -24.01 5.02 17.63
CA ALA A 61 -25.21 4.19 17.68
C ALA A 61 -26.39 4.84 18.42
N GLU A 62 -26.16 5.91 19.19
CA GLU A 62 -27.20 6.62 19.95
C GLU A 62 -27.98 7.66 19.12
N THR A 63 -27.42 8.16 18.00
CA THR A 63 -28.06 9.19 17.16
C THR A 63 -28.61 8.65 15.85
N GLY A 64 -28.35 7.39 15.51
CA GLY A 64 -28.74 6.79 14.23
C GLY A 64 -27.94 7.30 13.02
N GLU A 65 -27.06 8.28 13.19
CA GLU A 65 -26.16 8.79 12.14
C GLU A 65 -24.86 7.98 12.12
N VAL A 66 -24.50 7.45 10.94
CA VAL A 66 -23.22 6.74 10.77
C VAL A 66 -22.09 7.77 10.69
N GLY A 67 -21.40 7.99 11.81
CA GLY A 67 -20.17 8.77 11.86
C GLY A 67 -19.01 8.05 11.15
N TYR A 68 -18.13 8.82 10.52
CA TYR A 68 -16.90 8.30 9.90
C TYR A 68 -15.66 9.01 10.43
N MET A 69 -14.61 8.24 10.66
CA MET A 69 -13.26 8.71 10.94
C MET A 69 -12.42 8.60 9.68
N VAL A 70 -11.67 9.65 9.36
CA VAL A 70 -10.67 9.67 8.30
C VAL A 70 -9.30 9.52 8.94
N VAL A 71 -8.57 8.48 8.56
CA VAL A 71 -7.21 8.19 9.05
C VAL A 71 -6.21 8.36 7.92
N ALA A 72 -5.12 9.09 8.17
CA ALA A 72 -4.05 9.24 7.21
C ALA A 72 -3.25 7.92 7.07
N LYS A 73 -2.90 7.54 5.85
CA LYS A 73 -2.16 6.32 5.57
C LYS A 73 -1.07 6.53 4.54
N THR A 74 -0.08 5.64 4.56
CA THR A 74 1.00 5.58 3.57
C THR A 74 1.48 4.15 3.41
N SER A 75 2.02 3.82 2.23
CA SER A 75 2.72 2.55 1.98
C SER A 75 4.19 2.58 2.38
N LEU A 76 4.77 3.77 2.65
CA LEU A 76 6.18 3.90 3.01
C LEU A 76 6.48 3.24 4.36
N ARG A 77 7.58 2.49 4.43
CA ARG A 77 8.11 1.85 5.65
C ARG A 77 9.61 2.13 5.78
N LEU A 78 10.18 1.88 6.95
CA LEU A 78 11.64 1.91 7.11
C LEU A 78 12.27 0.61 6.60
N CYS A 79 13.36 0.73 5.86
CA CYS A 79 14.07 -0.41 5.31
C CYS A 79 14.72 -1.24 6.43
N LYS A 80 14.28 -2.49 6.60
CA LYS A 80 14.80 -3.40 7.64
C LYS A 80 16.26 -3.80 7.39
N SER A 81 16.68 -3.83 6.12
CA SER A 81 18.05 -4.19 5.72
C SER A 81 19.02 -2.99 5.72
N TYR A 82 18.51 -1.76 5.82
CA TYR A 82 19.35 -0.56 5.88
C TYR A 82 20.25 -0.56 7.13
N ALA A 83 19.73 -1.09 8.25
CA ALA A 83 20.50 -1.25 9.47
C ALA A 83 21.73 -2.18 9.31
N LYS A 84 21.68 -3.09 8.33
CA LYS A 84 22.73 -4.07 8.01
C LYS A 84 23.64 -3.62 6.85
N LEU A 85 23.32 -2.49 6.20
CA LEU A 85 24.02 -2.00 5.00
C LEU A 85 23.98 -2.96 3.81
N GLU A 86 22.93 -3.78 3.71
CA GLU A 86 22.75 -4.82 2.67
C GLU A 86 21.59 -4.51 1.71
N CYS A 87 21.08 -3.26 1.65
CA CYS A 87 20.02 -2.90 0.69
C CYS A 87 20.60 -2.49 -0.68
N PHE A 88 20.04 -3.07 -1.74
CA PHE A 88 20.18 -2.63 -3.13
C PHE A 88 18.79 -2.46 -3.76
N GLY A 89 18.48 -1.27 -4.29
CA GLY A 89 17.24 -1.00 -5.03
C GLY A 89 15.93 -1.15 -4.23
N CYS A 90 15.96 -0.94 -2.91
CA CYS A 90 14.76 -1.07 -2.07
C CYS A 90 13.78 0.11 -2.21
N GLN A 91 12.50 -0.16 -1.96
CA GLN A 91 11.39 0.81 -2.02
C GLN A 91 10.98 1.33 -0.64
N ASP A 92 11.85 1.12 0.35
CA ASP A 92 11.66 1.52 1.74
C ASP A 92 12.63 2.67 2.08
N LEU A 93 12.25 3.47 3.08
CA LEU A 93 13.01 4.64 3.50
C LEU A 93 14.31 4.23 4.23
N HIS A 94 15.39 4.91 3.87
CA HIS A 94 16.70 4.84 4.51
C HIS A 94 16.83 5.94 5.54
N LEU A 95 16.44 5.64 6.78
CA LEU A 95 16.50 6.55 7.90
C LEU A 95 16.95 5.87 9.18
N CYS A 96 17.59 6.65 10.05
CA CYS A 96 17.81 6.26 11.42
C CYS A 96 16.47 6.12 12.16
N LYS A 97 16.21 4.96 12.74
CA LYS A 97 15.00 4.72 13.54
C LYS A 97 14.87 5.73 14.70
N TYR A 98 15.98 6.05 15.37
CA TYR A 98 15.97 7.00 16.49
C TYR A 98 15.81 8.46 16.05
N PHE A 99 16.07 8.75 14.78
CA PHE A 99 15.77 10.06 14.20
C PHE A 99 14.27 10.22 13.97
N VAL A 100 13.61 9.19 13.44
CA VAL A 100 12.13 9.14 13.35
C VAL A 100 11.48 9.24 14.73
N TYR A 101 12.14 8.71 15.77
CA TYR A 101 11.70 8.84 17.15
C TYR A 101 12.03 10.21 17.80
N GLY A 102 12.69 11.13 17.09
CA GLY A 102 13.00 12.47 17.59
C GLY A 102 14.08 12.54 18.68
N ASN A 103 14.70 11.43 19.08
CA ASN A 103 15.66 11.39 20.21
C ASN A 103 16.93 10.58 19.90
N CYS A 104 17.47 10.73 18.68
CA CYS A 104 18.74 10.12 18.30
C CYS A 104 19.94 10.77 19.02
N ARG A 105 20.64 9.99 19.86
CA ARG A 105 21.81 10.43 20.64
C ARG A 105 23.03 10.85 19.78
N TYR A 106 23.03 10.51 18.49
CA TYR A 106 24.13 10.77 17.54
C TYR A 106 23.78 11.83 16.48
N GLY A 107 22.61 12.49 16.57
CA GLY A 107 22.19 13.49 15.59
C GLY A 107 22.65 14.92 15.86
N LYS A 108 22.98 15.24 17.11
CA LYS A 108 23.33 16.59 17.58
C LYS A 108 24.64 16.62 18.40
N GLY A 109 25.37 15.49 18.44
CA GLY A 109 26.54 15.30 19.30
C GLY A 109 27.87 15.28 18.54
N ARG A 110 28.97 15.00 19.25
CA ARG A 110 30.35 14.96 18.69
C ARG A 110 30.61 13.81 17.70
N LYS A 111 29.77 12.78 17.70
CA LYS A 111 29.87 11.62 16.80
C LYS A 111 28.66 11.62 15.88
N GLU A 112 28.92 11.48 14.58
CA GLU A 112 27.87 11.40 13.56
C GLU A 112 27.11 10.08 13.65
N CYS A 113 25.81 10.13 13.35
CA CYS A 113 25.01 8.92 13.25
C CYS A 113 25.42 8.12 12.02
N LYS A 114 25.60 6.80 12.21
CA LYS A 114 25.88 5.88 11.09
C LYS A 114 24.71 5.71 10.10
N PHE A 115 23.53 6.24 10.43
CA PHE A 115 22.32 6.12 9.64
C PHE A 115 21.84 7.51 9.23
N SER A 116 21.26 7.61 8.03
CA SER A 116 20.79 8.88 7.47
C SER A 116 19.76 9.57 8.38
N HIS A 117 19.99 10.85 8.62
CA HIS A 117 19.02 11.79 9.20
C HIS A 117 18.45 12.74 8.12
N ASN A 118 18.64 12.42 6.84
CA ASN A 118 18.10 13.21 5.74
C ASN A 118 16.89 12.48 5.14
N ILE A 119 15.69 12.94 5.51
CA ILE A 119 14.43 12.42 4.96
C ILE A 119 14.27 12.69 3.48
N GLN A 120 14.88 13.76 2.97
CA GLN A 120 14.90 14.11 1.55
C GLN A 120 16.21 13.70 0.86
N SER A 121 16.87 12.64 1.35
CA SER A 121 18.04 12.08 0.67
C SER A 121 17.70 11.65 -0.77
N GLU A 122 18.73 11.53 -1.61
CA GLU A 122 18.58 11.11 -3.02
C GLU A 122 17.75 9.81 -3.17
N HIS A 123 17.92 8.86 -2.25
CA HIS A 123 17.15 7.62 -2.22
C HIS A 123 15.69 7.84 -1.76
N ASN A 124 15.47 8.63 -0.71
CA ASN A 124 14.15 8.77 -0.10
C ASN A 124 13.22 9.70 -0.88
N PHE A 125 13.76 10.74 -1.53
CA PHE A 125 12.96 11.78 -2.19
C PHE A 125 12.04 11.25 -3.29
N PRO A 126 12.47 10.35 -4.21
CA PRO A 126 11.57 9.74 -5.18
C PRO A 126 10.41 8.98 -4.54
N LEU A 127 10.67 8.21 -3.48
CA LEU A 127 9.65 7.45 -2.74
C LEU A 127 8.62 8.36 -2.08
N LEU A 128 9.08 9.46 -1.47
CA LEU A 128 8.21 10.49 -0.91
C LEU A 128 7.38 11.19 -1.99
N ARG A 129 7.96 11.45 -3.16
CA ARG A 129 7.27 12.09 -4.28
C ARG A 129 6.19 11.18 -4.87
N GLU A 130 6.47 9.89 -5.02
CA GLU A 130 5.51 8.88 -5.49
C GLU A 130 4.28 8.79 -4.58
N CYS A 131 4.49 8.90 -3.26
CA CYS A 131 3.41 8.94 -2.27
C CYS A 131 2.84 10.36 -2.04
N THR A 132 3.33 11.38 -2.76
CA THR A 132 2.97 12.79 -2.61
C THR A 132 3.13 13.31 -1.15
N LEU A 133 4.19 12.88 -0.46
CA LEU A 133 4.50 13.22 0.94
C LEU A 133 5.70 14.18 1.09
N HIS A 134 6.43 14.45 0.01
CA HIS A 134 7.65 15.27 0.00
C HIS A 134 7.48 16.73 0.50
N GLU A 135 6.25 17.27 0.47
CA GLU A 135 5.92 18.62 0.96
C GLU A 135 5.42 18.64 2.42
N LEU A 136 5.24 17.48 3.05
CA LEU A 136 4.86 17.43 4.47
C LEU A 136 6.04 17.81 5.37
N HIS A 137 5.71 18.41 6.51
CA HIS A 137 6.69 18.63 7.57
C HIS A 137 7.24 17.29 8.11
N GLU A 138 8.49 17.32 8.54
CA GLU A 138 9.20 16.12 8.99
C GLU A 138 8.52 15.45 10.20
N GLU A 139 8.08 16.24 11.18
CA GLU A 139 7.38 15.75 12.39
C GLU A 139 6.06 15.04 12.03
N ASP A 140 5.27 15.65 11.15
CA ASP A 140 4.02 15.10 10.61
C ASP A 140 4.26 13.77 9.87
N LEU A 141 5.36 13.70 9.11
CA LEU A 141 5.74 12.51 8.37
C LEU A 141 6.21 11.39 9.30
N PHE A 142 6.91 11.69 10.39
CA PHE A 142 7.29 10.70 11.39
C PHE A 142 6.08 10.11 12.11
N LEU A 143 5.12 10.93 12.54
CA LEU A 143 3.86 10.43 13.11
C LEU A 143 3.10 9.56 12.12
N LEU A 144 3.05 9.98 10.84
CA LEU A 144 2.45 9.19 9.77
C LEU A 144 3.14 7.83 9.60
N LEU A 145 4.48 7.77 9.65
CA LEU A 145 5.23 6.52 9.58
C LEU A 145 4.95 5.62 10.79
N LEU A 146 4.95 6.18 12.01
CA LEU A 146 4.69 5.44 13.24
C LEU A 146 3.32 4.77 13.27
N GLN A 147 2.26 5.44 12.80
CA GLN A 147 0.93 4.82 12.75
C GLN A 147 0.72 3.85 11.58
N ASN A 148 1.62 3.83 10.59
CA ASN A 148 1.53 2.93 9.44
C ASN A 148 2.47 1.71 9.57
N ASP A 149 3.50 1.78 10.40
CA ASP A 149 4.44 0.68 10.66
C ASP A 149 4.40 0.20 12.13
N PRO A 150 3.66 -0.88 12.44
CA PRO A 150 3.60 -1.43 13.78
C PRO A 150 4.96 -1.84 14.36
N ALA A 151 5.99 -2.12 13.53
CA ALA A 151 7.32 -2.47 14.02
C ALA A 151 8.08 -1.26 14.61
N LEU A 152 7.58 -0.05 14.38
CA LEU A 152 8.10 1.17 15.00
C LEU A 152 7.41 1.49 16.32
N LEU A 153 6.31 0.83 16.67
CA LEU A 153 5.65 1.06 17.95
C LEU A 153 6.15 0.09 19.02
N PRO A 154 6.30 0.55 20.28
CA PRO A 154 6.48 -0.35 21.41
C PRO A 154 5.34 -1.38 21.52
N GLU A 155 5.59 -2.51 22.16
CA GLU A 155 4.51 -3.47 22.41
C GLU A 155 3.66 -3.08 23.61
N VAL A 156 2.34 -3.25 23.50
CA VAL A 156 1.40 -3.15 24.63
C VAL A 156 1.43 -4.45 25.44
N CYS A 157 1.51 -4.33 26.77
CA CYS A 157 1.53 -5.48 27.67
C CYS A 157 0.15 -6.16 27.72
N SER A 158 0.07 -7.40 27.24
CA SER A 158 -1.16 -8.19 27.29
C SER A 158 -1.54 -8.61 28.72
N HIS A 159 -0.57 -8.85 29.61
CA HIS A 159 -0.79 -9.22 31.01
C HIS A 159 -1.33 -8.06 31.84
N TYR A 160 -0.96 -6.83 31.48
CA TYR A 160 -1.54 -5.65 32.10
C TYR A 160 -3.05 -5.67 31.94
N ASN A 161 -3.61 -6.07 30.80
CA ASN A 161 -5.06 -6.06 30.58
C ASN A 161 -5.84 -7.21 31.23
N LYS A 162 -5.22 -8.06 32.04
CA LYS A 162 -5.85 -9.21 32.71
C LYS A 162 -5.84 -9.01 34.23
N GLY A 163 -6.77 -9.60 34.97
CA GLY A 163 -6.82 -9.50 36.45
C GLY A 163 -7.32 -8.15 36.99
N SER A 164 -7.45 -8.04 38.31
CA SER A 164 -8.09 -6.91 39.01
C SER A 164 -7.14 -5.92 39.67
N GLY A 165 -5.86 -6.28 39.85
CA GLY A 165 -4.85 -5.40 40.46
C GLY A 165 -4.47 -4.21 39.59
N GLN A 166 -3.80 -3.23 40.18
CA GLN A 166 -3.33 -2.00 39.50
C GLN A 166 -2.53 -2.30 38.22
N PHE A 167 -1.66 -3.33 38.26
CA PHE A 167 -0.87 -3.79 37.13
C PHE A 167 -1.49 -5.00 36.41
N GLY A 168 -2.75 -5.31 36.71
CA GLY A 168 -3.40 -6.53 36.24
C GLY A 168 -2.69 -7.80 36.71
N SER A 169 -2.34 -8.69 35.78
CA SER A 169 -1.54 -9.88 36.03
C SER A 169 -0.08 -9.73 35.60
N CYS A 170 0.35 -8.51 35.26
CA CYS A 170 1.76 -8.23 34.96
C CYS A 170 2.60 -8.33 36.23
N THR A 171 3.46 -9.34 36.30
CA THR A 171 4.37 -9.56 37.44
C THR A 171 5.53 -8.56 37.48
N PHE A 172 5.86 -7.93 36.35
CA PHE A 172 6.95 -6.95 36.24
C PHE A 172 6.56 -5.55 36.75
N LYS A 173 5.26 -5.24 36.87
CA LYS A 173 4.75 -3.96 37.41
C LYS A 173 5.45 -2.75 36.77
N GLU A 174 6.03 -1.85 37.57
CA GLU A 174 6.75 -0.66 37.10
C GLU A 174 8.03 -0.97 36.28
N ASN A 175 8.58 -2.18 36.42
CA ASN A 175 9.73 -2.64 35.66
C ASN A 175 9.33 -3.36 34.36
N CYS A 176 8.05 -3.31 33.96
CA CYS A 176 7.61 -3.93 32.72
C CYS A 176 8.24 -3.22 31.52
N THR A 177 8.82 -4.01 30.62
CA THR A 177 9.43 -3.51 29.40
C THR A 177 8.41 -3.20 28.29
N LYS A 178 7.13 -3.49 28.51
CA LYS A 178 6.03 -3.28 27.57
C LYS A 178 5.12 -2.18 28.09
N VAL A 179 4.47 -1.45 27.19
CA VAL A 179 3.61 -0.32 27.55
C VAL A 179 2.35 -0.83 28.24
N HIS A 180 2.07 -0.30 29.43
CA HIS A 180 0.84 -0.55 30.16
C HIS A 180 -0.26 0.38 29.63
N MET A 181 -1.11 -0.12 28.74
CA MET A 181 -2.23 0.61 28.16
C MET A 181 -3.46 -0.28 28.04
N CYS A 182 -4.64 0.32 28.17
CA CYS A 182 -5.92 -0.33 27.98
C CYS A 182 -6.08 -0.85 26.55
N GLN A 183 -6.16 -2.17 26.39
CA GLN A 183 -6.33 -2.82 25.09
C GLN A 183 -7.64 -2.39 24.42
N HIS A 184 -8.72 -2.24 25.21
CA HIS A 184 -10.01 -1.78 24.70
C HIS A 184 -9.98 -0.34 24.21
N PHE A 185 -9.17 0.52 24.84
CA PHE A 185 -9.02 1.91 24.41
C PHE A 185 -8.25 2.00 23.10
N VAL A 186 -7.16 1.25 22.98
CA VAL A 186 -6.40 1.09 21.74
C VAL A 186 -7.28 0.55 20.60
N GLN A 187 -8.29 -0.25 20.93
CA GLN A 187 -9.23 -0.84 19.98
C GLN A 187 -10.49 0.01 19.73
N ASP A 188 -10.53 1.26 20.22
CA ASP A 188 -11.69 2.16 20.13
C ASP A 188 -13.01 1.55 20.66
N ASN A 189 -12.94 0.67 21.66
CA ASN A 189 -14.13 0.00 22.23
C ASN A 189 -14.16 0.01 23.77
N CYS A 190 -13.38 0.89 24.41
CA CYS A 190 -13.42 1.06 25.86
C CYS A 190 -14.69 1.80 26.30
N ILE A 191 -15.62 1.07 26.90
CA ILE A 191 -16.89 1.60 27.41
C ILE A 191 -16.75 2.39 28.73
N PHE A 192 -15.60 2.26 29.41
CA PHE A 192 -15.42 2.88 30.73
C PHE A 192 -14.94 4.34 30.65
N GLY A 193 -14.51 4.81 29.48
CA GLY A 193 -14.04 6.18 29.28
C GLY A 193 -12.99 6.59 30.33
N THR A 194 -13.18 7.75 30.94
CA THR A 194 -12.29 8.29 31.99
C THR A 194 -12.31 7.48 33.30
N LYS A 195 -13.33 6.62 33.51
CA LYS A 195 -13.45 5.75 34.68
C LYS A 195 -12.77 4.39 34.50
N CYS A 196 -12.07 4.19 33.37
CA CYS A 196 -11.37 2.94 33.12
C CYS A 196 -10.27 2.70 34.16
N LYS A 197 -10.21 1.48 34.70
CA LYS A 197 -9.13 1.07 35.62
C LYS A 197 -7.79 0.89 34.91
N ARG A 198 -7.77 0.94 33.58
CA ARG A 198 -6.60 0.79 32.73
C ARG A 198 -6.22 2.13 32.12
N LEU A 199 -4.93 2.35 31.95
CA LEU A 199 -4.39 3.60 31.44
C LEU A 199 -4.78 3.83 29.96
N HIS A 200 -5.23 5.03 29.64
CA HIS A 200 -5.51 5.48 28.26
C HIS A 200 -4.39 6.39 27.70
N CYS A 201 -3.39 6.69 28.52
CA CYS A 201 -2.17 7.39 28.16
C CYS A 201 -0.98 6.68 28.80
N VAL A 202 0.23 7.02 28.37
CA VAL A 202 1.45 6.51 29.00
C VAL A 202 1.64 7.22 30.34
N ASP A 203 1.92 6.46 31.40
CA ASP A 203 2.21 7.01 32.73
C ASP A 203 3.68 7.48 32.84
N GLN A 204 4.02 8.10 33.98
CA GLN A 204 5.36 8.65 34.19
C GLN A 204 6.48 7.60 34.12
N TYR A 205 6.21 6.36 34.57
CA TYR A 205 7.17 5.27 34.48
C TYR A 205 7.37 4.82 33.03
N GLY A 206 6.27 4.63 32.28
CA GLY A 206 6.30 4.33 30.87
C GLY A 206 7.04 5.40 30.06
N CYS A 207 6.83 6.69 30.37
CA CYS A 207 7.53 7.80 29.72
C CYS A 207 9.05 7.66 29.88
N ARG A 208 9.55 7.53 31.12
CA ARG A 208 10.99 7.37 31.39
C ARG A 208 11.57 6.15 30.66
N MET A 209 10.89 5.01 30.75
CA MET A 209 11.32 3.78 30.07
C MET A 209 11.38 3.92 28.54
N LEU A 210 10.45 4.66 27.93
CA LEU A 210 10.41 4.90 26.49
C LEU A 210 11.46 5.93 26.03
N GLU A 211 11.70 6.97 26.83
CA GLU A 211 12.75 7.96 26.58
C GLU A 211 14.14 7.33 26.61
N GLU A 212 14.39 6.44 27.57
CA GLU A 212 15.63 5.67 27.65
C GLU A 212 15.86 4.82 26.39
N ARG A 213 14.78 4.36 25.76
CA ARG A 213 14.78 3.62 24.48
C ARG A 213 14.79 4.53 23.25
N GLY A 214 14.91 5.84 23.45
CA GLY A 214 15.12 6.81 22.39
C GLY A 214 13.85 7.28 21.70
N LEU A 215 12.66 7.16 22.32
CA LEU A 215 11.48 7.93 21.92
C LEU A 215 11.53 9.34 22.53
N SER A 216 11.07 10.36 21.81
CA SER A 216 10.89 11.70 22.35
C SER A 216 9.63 11.78 23.22
N SER A 217 9.63 12.71 24.18
CA SER A 217 8.47 13.03 25.02
C SER A 217 7.22 13.33 24.19
N ASP A 218 7.39 14.03 23.07
CA ASP A 218 6.30 14.50 22.22
C ASP A 218 5.61 13.32 21.53
N ILE A 219 6.38 12.36 21.01
CA ILE A 219 5.82 11.14 20.41
C ILE A 219 5.17 10.26 21.48
N ILE A 220 5.75 10.18 22.68
CA ILE A 220 5.21 9.36 23.78
C ILE A 220 3.79 9.84 24.17
N GLN A 221 3.56 11.14 24.20
CA GLN A 221 2.23 11.72 24.48
C GLN A 221 1.19 11.35 23.41
N GLU A 222 1.64 11.11 22.18
CA GLU A 222 0.77 10.74 21.05
C GLU A 222 0.54 9.24 20.87
N LEU A 223 1.27 8.39 21.59
CA LEU A 223 1.23 6.92 21.40
C LEU A 223 -0.18 6.32 21.51
N SER A 224 -0.99 6.83 22.43
CA SER A 224 -2.38 6.39 22.62
C SER A 224 -3.21 6.51 21.33
N PHE A 225 -3.10 7.64 20.64
CA PHE A 225 -3.76 7.91 19.37
C PHE A 225 -3.11 7.14 18.22
N LEU A 226 -1.78 7.00 18.22
CA LEU A 226 -1.07 6.20 17.20
C LEU A 226 -1.51 4.74 17.22
N TYR A 227 -1.66 4.13 18.41
CA TYR A 227 -2.18 2.77 18.52
C TYR A 227 -3.62 2.63 18.03
N GLN A 228 -4.49 3.60 18.34
CA GLN A 228 -5.85 3.63 17.80
C GLN A 228 -5.84 3.72 16.27
N ASN A 229 -5.02 4.58 15.69
CA ASN A 229 -4.89 4.70 14.23
C ASN A 229 -4.39 3.41 13.60
N VAL A 230 -3.40 2.74 14.19
CA VAL A 230 -2.94 1.42 13.74
C VAL A 230 -4.11 0.42 13.76
N HIS A 231 -4.91 0.40 14.83
CA HIS A 231 -6.06 -0.49 14.93
C HIS A 231 -7.11 -0.18 13.85
N ARG A 232 -7.47 1.09 13.68
CA ARG A 232 -8.40 1.58 12.65
C ARG A 232 -7.93 1.20 11.25
N LEU A 233 -6.65 1.38 10.94
CA LEU A 233 -6.08 1.03 9.64
C LEU A 233 -6.13 -0.48 9.39
N ASN A 234 -5.78 -1.30 10.39
CA ASN A 234 -5.85 -2.76 10.28
C ASN A 234 -7.28 -3.28 10.09
N ASN A 235 -8.26 -2.66 10.76
CA ASN A 235 -9.67 -3.04 10.62
C ASN A 235 -10.36 -2.43 9.39
N SER A 236 -9.87 -1.31 8.87
CA SER A 236 -10.41 -0.69 7.64
C SER A 236 -10.26 -1.60 6.42
N ALA A 237 -9.26 -2.49 6.44
CA ALA A 237 -9.08 -3.52 5.42
C ALA A 237 -10.09 -4.68 5.55
N ALA A 238 -10.68 -4.88 6.74
CA ALA A 238 -11.73 -5.88 6.97
C ALA A 238 -13.13 -5.36 6.57
N ASP A 239 -13.39 -4.06 6.68
CA ASP A 239 -14.61 -3.41 6.15
C ASP A 239 -14.59 -3.23 4.61
N ALA A 240 -13.54 -3.70 3.93
CA ALA A 240 -13.48 -3.79 2.47
C ALA A 240 -14.46 -4.83 1.87
N ASP A 241 -15.25 -5.50 2.70
CA ASP A 241 -16.36 -6.39 2.29
C ASP A 241 -17.50 -5.65 1.55
N GLN A 242 -17.49 -4.31 1.55
CA GLN A 242 -18.33 -3.48 0.68
C GLN A 242 -17.66 -3.04 -0.63
N CYS A 243 -16.40 -3.42 -0.87
CA CYS A 243 -15.74 -3.17 -2.14
C CYS A 243 -16.23 -4.16 -3.19
N LYS A 244 -17.03 -3.71 -4.17
CA LYS A 244 -17.45 -4.52 -5.34
C LYS A 244 -16.29 -4.93 -6.28
N LEU A 245 -15.04 -4.63 -5.92
CA LEU A 245 -13.86 -4.92 -6.73
C LEU A 245 -13.10 -6.09 -6.12
N VAL A 246 -12.63 -6.99 -6.98
CA VAL A 246 -11.90 -8.17 -6.52
C VAL A 246 -10.47 -7.76 -6.13
N HIS A 247 -10.06 -8.13 -4.92
CA HIS A 247 -8.72 -7.91 -4.40
C HIS A 247 -7.93 -9.21 -4.52
N PHE A 248 -6.84 -9.19 -5.28
CA PHE A 248 -6.04 -10.39 -5.57
C PHE A 248 -4.54 -10.09 -5.56
N ASN A 249 -3.70 -11.02 -5.12
CA ASN A 249 -2.26 -10.81 -5.00
C ASN A 249 -1.52 -10.69 -6.35
N LEU A 250 -2.16 -11.10 -7.45
CA LEU A 250 -1.65 -10.95 -8.81
C LEU A 250 -2.46 -9.89 -9.59
N PRO A 251 -1.85 -9.22 -10.59
CA PRO A 251 -2.53 -8.22 -11.43
C PRO A 251 -3.56 -8.83 -12.39
N TYR A 252 -3.65 -10.16 -12.42
CA TYR A 252 -4.60 -10.94 -13.18
C TYR A 252 -5.12 -12.10 -12.33
N LYS A 253 -6.30 -12.61 -12.67
CA LYS A 253 -6.92 -13.75 -12.01
C LYS A 253 -7.68 -14.57 -13.04
N TRP A 254 -7.52 -15.89 -12.99
CA TRP A 254 -8.19 -16.83 -13.88
C TRP A 254 -9.21 -17.64 -13.09
N GLU A 255 -10.44 -17.70 -13.60
CA GLU A 255 -11.56 -18.36 -12.92
C GLU A 255 -12.39 -19.20 -13.90
N VAL A 256 -12.99 -20.28 -13.41
CA VAL A 256 -13.89 -21.19 -14.14
C VAL A 256 -15.24 -21.26 -13.44
N ASP A 257 -16.32 -21.35 -14.22
CA ASP A 257 -17.66 -21.58 -13.71
C ASP A 257 -18.15 -22.99 -14.04
N GLU A 258 -18.17 -23.86 -13.03
CA GLU A 258 -18.62 -25.25 -13.15
C GLU A 258 -20.07 -25.41 -12.64
N GLY A 259 -20.88 -24.34 -12.64
CA GLY A 259 -22.31 -24.36 -12.31
C GLY A 259 -22.66 -23.90 -10.89
N ASN A 260 -21.65 -23.71 -10.03
CA ASN A 260 -21.80 -23.16 -8.66
C ASN A 260 -21.07 -21.82 -8.50
N GLY A 261 -20.91 -21.08 -9.60
CA GLY A 261 -20.21 -19.80 -9.64
C GLY A 261 -18.70 -19.93 -9.89
N TRP A 262 -18.07 -18.76 -10.01
CA TRP A 262 -16.67 -18.62 -10.42
C TRP A 262 -15.69 -19.08 -9.33
N ARG A 263 -14.80 -20.01 -9.69
CA ARG A 263 -13.72 -20.53 -8.83
C ARG A 263 -12.35 -20.33 -9.45
N ASP A 264 -11.34 -20.11 -8.62
CA ASP A 264 -9.96 -19.87 -9.04
C ASP A 264 -9.35 -21.10 -9.76
N LEU A 265 -8.71 -20.86 -10.90
CA LEU A 265 -7.94 -21.88 -11.62
C LEU A 265 -6.56 -22.07 -10.99
N GLN A 266 -6.18 -23.32 -10.73
CA GLN A 266 -4.81 -23.66 -10.34
C GLN A 266 -3.84 -23.43 -11.52
N GLY A 267 -2.57 -23.12 -11.22
CA GLY A 267 -1.55 -22.87 -12.25
C GLY A 267 -1.79 -21.60 -13.08
N MET A 268 -2.43 -20.58 -12.49
CA MET A 268 -2.81 -19.35 -13.21
C MET A 268 -1.64 -18.56 -13.78
N GLU A 269 -0.43 -18.69 -13.22
CA GLU A 269 0.78 -18.06 -13.78
C GLU A 269 1.22 -18.75 -15.07
N GLU A 270 1.15 -20.09 -15.12
CA GLU A 270 1.43 -20.86 -16.34
C GLU A 270 0.37 -20.63 -17.41
N ILE A 271 -0.91 -20.53 -17.01
CA ILE A 271 -2.03 -20.19 -17.91
C ILE A 271 -1.83 -18.77 -18.47
N GLU A 272 -1.53 -17.78 -17.64
CA GLU A 272 -1.27 -16.41 -18.09
C GLU A 272 -0.05 -16.32 -19.03
N ARG A 273 1.00 -17.10 -18.74
CA ARG A 273 2.18 -17.20 -19.59
C ARG A 273 1.85 -17.76 -20.97
N ALA A 274 1.03 -18.80 -21.03
CA ALA A 274 0.60 -19.39 -22.30
C ALA A 274 -0.36 -18.46 -23.06
N PHE A 275 -1.33 -17.85 -22.38
CA PHE A 275 -2.28 -16.89 -22.94
C PHE A 275 -1.59 -15.65 -23.53
N SER A 276 -0.42 -15.32 -23.00
CA SER A 276 0.35 -14.17 -23.43
C SER A 276 1.00 -14.31 -24.80
N ASP A 277 1.16 -15.53 -25.31
CA ASP A 277 1.63 -15.78 -26.67
C ASP A 277 0.43 -15.96 -27.61
N PRO A 278 0.23 -15.08 -28.61
CA PRO A 278 -0.93 -15.14 -29.50
C PRO A 278 -0.96 -16.42 -30.35
N ARG A 279 0.16 -17.15 -30.46
CA ARG A 279 0.23 -18.43 -31.18
C ARG A 279 -0.34 -19.59 -30.37
N ASN A 280 -0.51 -19.42 -29.07
CA ASN A 280 -1.09 -20.46 -28.22
C ASN A 280 -2.62 -20.39 -28.29
N ALA A 281 -3.22 -21.46 -28.80
CA ALA A 281 -4.67 -21.66 -28.74
C ALA A 281 -5.11 -22.19 -27.35
N HIS A 282 -4.23 -22.91 -26.65
CA HIS A 282 -4.56 -23.62 -25.41
C HIS A 282 -3.55 -23.34 -24.29
N GLY A 283 -4.01 -23.40 -23.04
CA GLY A 283 -3.18 -23.37 -21.85
C GLY A 283 -2.43 -24.68 -21.59
N PRO A 284 -1.53 -24.70 -20.60
CA PRO A 284 -0.79 -25.91 -20.22
C PRO A 284 -1.63 -26.85 -19.33
N GLY A 285 -1.30 -28.14 -19.34
CA GLY A 285 -1.92 -29.16 -18.48
C GLY A 285 -2.87 -30.13 -19.19
N SER A 286 -3.36 -31.13 -18.46
CA SER A 286 -4.24 -32.19 -18.98
C SER A 286 -5.67 -31.73 -19.26
N MET A 287 -6.12 -30.66 -18.60
CA MET A 287 -7.40 -29.99 -18.86
C MET A 287 -7.13 -28.52 -19.20
N PRO A 288 -6.64 -28.24 -20.42
CA PRO A 288 -6.19 -26.90 -20.79
C PRO A 288 -7.38 -25.95 -20.97
N VAL A 289 -7.13 -24.67 -20.69
CA VAL A 289 -8.06 -23.59 -21.08
C VAL A 289 -7.93 -23.38 -22.58
N ASP A 290 -9.03 -23.45 -23.31
CA ASP A 290 -9.13 -22.97 -24.67
C ASP A 290 -9.24 -21.43 -24.63
N PHE A 291 -8.20 -20.76 -25.14
CA PHE A 291 -8.10 -19.31 -25.11
C PHE A 291 -8.89 -18.62 -26.21
N GLN A 292 -9.43 -19.36 -27.17
CA GLN A 292 -10.25 -18.82 -28.24
C GLN A 292 -11.73 -18.82 -27.83
N THR A 293 -12.21 -19.93 -27.27
CA THR A 293 -13.58 -20.06 -26.78
C THR A 293 -13.73 -19.56 -25.35
N MET A 294 -12.61 -19.34 -24.63
CA MET A 294 -12.60 -19.04 -23.20
C MET A 294 -13.35 -20.10 -22.39
N THR A 295 -13.04 -21.37 -22.65
CA THR A 295 -13.65 -22.52 -21.93
C THR A 295 -12.59 -23.51 -21.44
N ARG A 296 -12.95 -24.33 -20.46
CA ARG A 296 -12.16 -25.47 -19.98
C ARG A 296 -13.11 -26.65 -19.78
N SER A 297 -12.93 -27.72 -20.54
CA SER A 297 -13.79 -28.92 -20.48
C SER A 297 -15.29 -28.61 -20.60
N GLY A 298 -15.65 -27.68 -21.49
CA GLY A 298 -17.02 -27.23 -21.69
C GLY A 298 -17.52 -26.16 -20.70
N HIS A 299 -16.78 -25.88 -19.63
CA HIS A 299 -17.12 -24.86 -18.65
C HIS A 299 -16.57 -23.48 -19.04
N PRO A 300 -17.35 -22.38 -18.88
CA PRO A 300 -16.86 -21.03 -19.11
C PRO A 300 -15.67 -20.66 -18.23
N VAL A 301 -14.68 -19.99 -18.81
CA VAL A 301 -13.50 -19.45 -18.13
C VAL A 301 -13.46 -17.94 -18.33
N ARG A 302 -13.02 -17.19 -17.31
CA ARG A 302 -12.77 -15.76 -17.43
C ARG A 302 -11.40 -15.38 -16.89
N ARG A 303 -10.85 -14.33 -17.49
CA ARG A 303 -9.62 -13.68 -17.06
C ARG A 303 -9.97 -12.28 -16.56
N LEU A 304 -9.71 -12.01 -15.29
CA LEU A 304 -9.80 -10.68 -14.69
C LEU A 304 -8.41 -10.04 -14.72
N SER A 305 -8.31 -8.73 -14.90
CA SER A 305 -7.02 -8.03 -14.80
C SER A 305 -7.14 -6.60 -14.32
N THR A 306 -6.06 -6.06 -13.78
CA THR A 306 -5.85 -4.62 -13.58
C THR A 306 -5.94 -3.91 -14.94
N VAL A 307 -6.51 -2.70 -14.99
CA VAL A 307 -6.56 -1.93 -16.24
C VAL A 307 -5.14 -1.59 -16.70
N SER A 308 -4.92 -1.61 -18.02
CA SER A 308 -3.65 -1.21 -18.64
C SER A 308 -3.33 0.25 -18.32
N SER A 309 -2.07 0.56 -18.06
CA SER A 309 -1.60 1.95 -17.91
C SER A 309 -1.71 2.76 -19.20
N ILE A 310 -1.80 2.11 -20.36
CA ILE A 310 -1.92 2.75 -21.68
C ILE A 310 -3.31 3.37 -21.88
N THR A 311 -4.36 2.81 -21.27
CA THR A 311 -5.76 3.23 -21.50
C THR A 311 -6.33 4.12 -20.39
N LYS A 312 -5.55 4.46 -19.36
CA LYS A 312 -6.00 5.28 -18.23
C LYS A 312 -4.98 6.38 -17.87
N PRO A 313 -5.42 7.53 -17.33
CA PRO A 313 -4.51 8.63 -17.02
C PRO A 313 -3.55 8.30 -15.87
N SER A 314 -2.41 8.99 -15.84
CA SER A 314 -1.22 8.82 -14.97
C SER A 314 -1.44 8.79 -13.44
N HIS A 315 -2.67 8.88 -12.95
CA HIS A 315 -2.99 8.95 -11.52
C HIS A 315 -3.57 7.65 -10.93
N TYR A 316 -3.56 6.55 -11.68
CA TYR A 316 -3.90 5.21 -11.17
C TYR A 316 -2.63 4.46 -10.74
N VAL A 317 -2.50 4.23 -9.43
CA VAL A 317 -1.29 3.69 -8.78
C VAL A 317 -1.19 2.15 -8.84
N LEU A 318 -2.22 1.45 -9.32
CA LEU A 318 -2.25 -0.02 -9.43
C LEU A 318 -2.48 -0.50 -10.88
N THR A 319 -1.90 0.20 -11.85
CA THR A 319 -1.96 -0.19 -13.27
C THR A 319 -0.83 -1.15 -13.61
N THR A 320 -1.09 -2.08 -14.53
CA THR A 320 -0.04 -2.94 -15.07
C THR A 320 0.59 -2.26 -16.28
N ASN A 321 1.91 -2.06 -16.22
CA ASN A 321 2.72 -1.62 -17.34
C ASN A 321 3.04 -2.82 -18.24
N TRP A 322 2.77 -2.68 -19.54
CA TRP A 322 3.03 -3.71 -20.53
C TRP A 322 4.29 -3.35 -21.33
N LEU A 323 5.32 -4.20 -21.23
CA LEU A 323 6.51 -4.11 -22.07
C LEU A 323 6.39 -5.11 -23.21
N TRP A 324 6.66 -4.64 -24.43
CA TRP A 324 6.61 -5.45 -25.64
C TRP A 324 8.01 -5.78 -26.11
N TYR A 325 8.25 -7.03 -26.50
CA TYR A 325 9.53 -7.48 -27.05
C TYR A 325 9.30 -8.21 -28.37
N TYR A 326 10.21 -8.02 -29.33
CA TYR A 326 10.29 -8.81 -30.55
C TYR A 326 11.58 -9.62 -30.57
N LYS A 327 11.56 -10.75 -31.28
CA LYS A 327 12.73 -11.61 -31.44
C LYS A 327 13.54 -11.13 -32.64
N GLY A 328 14.75 -10.63 -32.40
CA GLY A 328 15.69 -10.25 -33.46
C GLY A 328 16.43 -11.45 -34.04
N ASP A 329 17.17 -11.19 -35.12
CA ASP A 329 17.80 -12.20 -36.00
C ASP A 329 18.76 -13.18 -35.30
N HIS A 330 19.24 -12.83 -34.09
CA HIS A 330 20.17 -13.63 -33.30
C HIS A 330 19.50 -14.32 -32.10
N ASN A 331 18.19 -14.59 -32.15
CA ASN A 331 17.37 -15.07 -31.02
C ASN A 331 17.33 -14.13 -29.79
N ASN A 332 17.83 -12.90 -29.93
CA ASN A 332 17.82 -11.91 -28.87
C ASN A 332 16.45 -11.21 -28.77
N TRP A 333 15.96 -11.01 -27.55
CA TRP A 333 14.72 -10.28 -27.31
C TRP A 333 15.00 -8.79 -27.23
N ILE A 334 14.40 -8.01 -28.13
CA ILE A 334 14.57 -6.57 -28.21
C ILE A 334 13.28 -5.89 -27.78
N GLU A 335 13.36 -4.99 -26.81
CA GLU A 335 12.23 -4.21 -26.32
C GLU A 335 11.75 -3.23 -27.39
N TYR A 336 10.45 -3.24 -27.68
CA TYR A 336 9.80 -2.37 -28.65
C TYR A 336 9.68 -0.94 -28.07
N GLY A 337 10.11 0.07 -28.82
CA GLY A 337 9.94 1.49 -28.44
C GLY A 337 11.12 2.16 -27.72
N ARG A 338 12.27 1.49 -27.54
CA ARG A 338 13.50 2.18 -27.10
C ARG A 338 14.19 2.89 -28.28
N PRO A 339 14.58 4.17 -28.15
CA PRO A 339 15.42 4.83 -29.15
C PRO A 339 16.82 4.19 -29.11
N ARG A 340 17.26 3.61 -30.24
CA ARG A 340 18.66 3.22 -30.43
C ARG A 340 19.40 4.40 -31.03
N ASN A 341 20.51 4.81 -30.40
CA ASN A 341 21.49 5.64 -31.07
C ASN A 341 22.08 4.86 -32.25
N SER A 342 22.08 5.48 -33.43
CA SER A 342 22.63 5.08 -34.74
C SER A 342 21.82 4.10 -35.63
N HIS A 343 21.26 4.70 -36.69
CA HIS A 343 20.72 4.22 -37.98
C HIS A 343 19.54 3.21 -38.06
N PRO A 344 18.57 3.44 -38.97
CA PRO A 344 17.40 2.58 -39.15
C PRO A 344 17.74 1.37 -40.03
N VAL A 345 17.64 0.17 -39.48
CA VAL A 345 17.49 -1.06 -40.26
C VAL A 345 16.04 -1.50 -40.10
N TYR A 346 15.26 -1.42 -41.18
CA TYR A 346 13.94 -2.06 -41.26
C TYR A 346 14.15 -3.54 -41.62
N PRO A 347 13.76 -4.50 -40.76
CA PRO A 347 13.74 -5.89 -41.16
C PRO A 347 12.54 -6.13 -42.08
N ASN A 348 12.81 -6.45 -43.34
CA ASN A 348 11.83 -7.06 -44.22
C ASN A 348 11.50 -8.46 -43.70
N GLY A 349 10.24 -8.66 -43.30
CA GLY A 349 9.62 -9.98 -43.19
C GLY A 349 10.30 -10.95 -42.22
N THR A 350 10.12 -10.76 -40.91
CA THR A 350 10.40 -11.82 -39.94
C THR A 350 9.31 -11.89 -38.88
N THR A 351 8.87 -13.13 -38.64
CA THR A 351 7.76 -13.56 -37.81
C THR A 351 7.78 -12.91 -36.43
N VAL A 352 6.76 -12.11 -36.09
CA VAL A 352 6.55 -11.55 -34.75
C VAL A 352 6.17 -12.69 -33.80
N SER A 353 7.17 -13.32 -33.20
CA SER A 353 6.99 -14.13 -31.99
C SER A 353 7.12 -13.18 -30.81
N SER A 354 6.03 -12.92 -30.09
CA SER A 354 6.07 -12.14 -28.85
C SER A 354 6.32 -13.07 -27.67
N ARG A 355 7.31 -12.74 -26.84
CA ARG A 355 7.46 -13.32 -25.50
C ARG A 355 7.26 -12.19 -24.52
N ARG A 356 6.20 -12.30 -23.71
CA ARG A 356 5.91 -11.33 -22.66
C ARG A 356 6.77 -11.63 -21.44
N THR A 357 7.71 -10.76 -21.14
CA THR A 357 8.34 -10.70 -19.83
C THR A 357 7.69 -9.55 -19.07
N GLN A 358 6.94 -9.88 -18.02
CA GLN A 358 6.53 -8.91 -17.02
C GLN A 358 7.81 -8.42 -16.34
N ALA A 359 8.17 -7.15 -16.54
CA ALA A 359 9.04 -6.48 -15.61
C ALA A 359 8.24 -6.26 -14.32
N TYR A 360 8.27 -7.25 -13.44
CA TYR A 360 8.31 -6.91 -12.03
C TYR A 360 9.67 -6.27 -11.79
N ASN A 361 9.72 -5.23 -10.95
CA ASN A 361 10.91 -5.01 -10.14
C ASN A 361 11.15 -6.26 -9.29
N LYS A 362 11.81 -7.25 -9.86
CA LYS A 362 12.52 -8.33 -9.20
C LYS A 362 13.66 -8.71 -10.12
N LEU A 363 14.85 -8.23 -9.75
CA LEU A 363 16.11 -8.89 -10.09
C LEU A 363 15.91 -10.41 -9.95
N HIS A 364 16.31 -11.15 -10.98
CA HIS A 364 16.35 -12.61 -10.97
C HIS A 364 16.93 -13.13 -9.65
N TYR A 365 16.18 -13.96 -8.91
CA TYR A 365 16.71 -15.20 -8.33
C TYR A 365 15.58 -16.15 -7.95
N SER A 366 15.94 -17.42 -8.04
CA SER A 366 15.17 -18.64 -7.79
C SER A 366 14.23 -18.63 -6.59
N TYR A 367 13.15 -19.38 -6.77
CA TYR A 367 12.29 -20.00 -5.76
C TYR A 367 12.98 -20.20 -4.40
N ARG A 368 12.62 -19.38 -3.40
CA ARG A 368 12.50 -19.79 -2.00
C ARG A 368 11.36 -19.01 -1.35
N ASN A 369 10.42 -19.78 -0.83
CA ASN A 369 9.23 -19.37 -0.12
C ASN A 369 9.63 -18.75 1.23
N THR A 370 9.59 -17.43 1.38
CA THR A 370 9.57 -16.76 2.69
C THR A 370 8.85 -15.41 2.62
N GLN A 371 7.78 -15.32 3.41
CA GLN A 371 7.09 -14.14 3.94
C GLN A 371 6.20 -13.31 2.99
N LYS A 372 4.90 -13.60 3.16
CA LYS A 372 3.72 -12.83 2.73
C LYS A 372 3.83 -11.35 3.16
N THR A 373 4.11 -10.44 2.23
CA THR A 373 3.57 -9.08 2.27
C THR A 373 2.26 -9.10 1.49
N ARG A 374 1.14 -8.80 2.16
CA ARG A 374 -0.20 -8.79 1.56
C ARG A 374 -0.49 -7.40 1.00
N ASP A 375 0.12 -7.07 -0.14
CA ASP A 375 -0.38 -5.99 -1.00
C ASP A 375 -1.27 -6.62 -2.08
N THR A 376 -2.59 -6.56 -1.87
CA THR A 376 -3.57 -7.06 -2.84
C THR A 376 -3.80 -6.02 -3.92
N LYS A 377 -3.63 -6.41 -5.19
CA LYS A 377 -3.97 -5.60 -6.36
C LYS A 377 -5.47 -5.64 -6.62
N LEU A 378 -5.99 -4.53 -7.14
CA LEU A 378 -7.38 -4.38 -7.57
C LEU A 378 -7.53 -4.85 -9.02
N ILE A 379 -8.34 -5.88 -9.26
CA ILE A 379 -8.64 -6.38 -10.61
C ILE A 379 -10.06 -5.99 -11.02
N HIS A 380 -10.25 -5.69 -12.31
CA HIS A 380 -11.55 -5.31 -12.86
C HIS A 380 -12.20 -6.49 -13.58
N HIS A 381 -13.53 -6.50 -13.58
CA HIS A 381 -14.33 -7.36 -14.46
C HIS A 381 -14.20 -6.86 -15.89
N GLN A 382 -13.35 -7.52 -16.66
CA GLN A 382 -13.23 -7.31 -18.09
C GLN A 382 -13.45 -8.67 -18.75
N MET A 383 -14.54 -8.82 -19.51
CA MET A 383 -14.68 -9.99 -20.36
C MET A 383 -13.69 -9.83 -21.53
N PRO A 384 -12.83 -10.82 -21.81
CA PRO A 384 -11.95 -10.72 -22.97
C PRO A 384 -12.79 -10.73 -24.24
N SER A 385 -12.73 -9.66 -25.02
CA SER A 385 -13.16 -9.72 -26.42
C SER A 385 -12.04 -10.34 -27.27
N ILE A 386 -12.44 -10.99 -28.37
CA ILE A 386 -11.55 -11.63 -29.35
C ILE A 386 -10.47 -10.64 -29.85
N HIS A 387 -10.73 -9.33 -29.79
CA HIS A 387 -9.79 -8.27 -30.15
C HIS A 387 -8.57 -8.12 -29.21
N SER A 388 -8.61 -8.66 -27.99
CA SER A 388 -7.46 -8.59 -27.06
C SER A 388 -6.26 -9.46 -27.47
N LYS A 389 -6.45 -10.41 -28.40
CA LYS A 389 -5.37 -11.18 -29.04
C LYS A 389 -4.79 -10.51 -30.30
N GLN A 390 -5.51 -9.56 -30.91
CA GLN A 390 -5.13 -8.90 -32.16
C GLN A 390 -4.83 -7.41 -31.92
N ALA A 391 -3.77 -7.11 -31.18
CA ALA A 391 -3.14 -5.80 -31.27
C ALA A 391 -1.92 -5.91 -32.19
N SER A 392 -2.15 -5.79 -33.50
CA SER A 392 -1.06 -5.62 -34.48
C SER A 392 -0.55 -4.17 -34.44
N PRO A 393 0.75 -3.88 -34.60
CA PRO A 393 1.31 -2.52 -34.52
C PRO A 393 0.87 -1.56 -35.64
N GLN A 394 0.03 -1.99 -36.58
CA GLN A 394 -0.25 -1.26 -37.83
C GLN A 394 -1.22 -0.08 -37.70
N GLN A 395 -1.74 0.26 -36.51
CA GLN A 395 -2.67 1.39 -36.32
C GLN A 395 -2.01 2.70 -35.84
N MET A 396 -0.68 2.81 -35.88
CA MET A 396 0.02 4.08 -35.59
C MET A 396 0.59 4.67 -36.88
N THR A 397 -0.25 5.23 -37.73
CA THR A 397 0.20 6.23 -38.71
C THR A 397 0.23 7.60 -38.03
N ALA A 398 1.41 8.22 -37.99
CA ALA A 398 1.57 9.59 -37.55
C ALA A 398 0.88 10.55 -38.54
N PRO A 399 0.29 11.68 -38.09
CA PRO A 399 -0.13 12.73 -39.00
C PRO A 399 1.12 13.25 -39.72
N SER A 400 1.04 13.32 -41.05
CA SER A 400 2.08 13.88 -41.90
C SER A 400 1.85 15.39 -42.02
N GLY A 401 2.89 16.20 -41.79
CA GLY A 401 2.90 17.64 -42.04
C GLY A 401 2.58 18.48 -40.83
#